data_AF-A0A0N4UG56-F1
#
_entry.id   AF-A0A0N4UG56-F1
#
_cell.length_a   1.000
_cell.length_b   1.000
_cell.length_c   1.000
_cell.angle_alpha   90.00
_cell.angle_beta   90.00
_cell.angle_gamma   90.00
#
_symmetry.space_group_name_H-M   'P 1'
#
loop_
_entity.id
_entity.type
_entity.pdbx_description
1 polymer ?
#
loop_
_entity_poly.entity_id
_entity_poly.type
_entity_poly.pdbx_seq_one_letter_code
_entity_poly.pdbx_strand_id
1 'polypeptide(L)'
;MILDLLFACNMAVVSYFQAEELMKKVENDEEIQYIDEKKKSFHLCIINLVIGTLYCSKGNYEFGISRVIKALEPFDEKLGTDTWYYSKRCLVSAIENLSKHIISIRDSIIDDCLHFLEQCEIFGKQIPTVINGPLMDPRLENAKSTVTYEARLLRALLLEVVNY
;
A
#
# COMPACT_ATOMS: atom_id res chain seq x y z
N MET A 1 -7.11 -17.45 -4.36
CA MET A 1 -6.47 -16.17 -4.01
C MET A 1 -6.02 -15.36 -5.23
N ILE A 2 -5.05 -15.80 -6.05
CA ILE A 2 -4.64 -15.05 -7.27
C ILE A 2 -5.80 -14.93 -8.28
N LEU A 3 -6.60 -15.99 -8.42
CA LEU A 3 -7.80 -15.97 -9.27
C LEU A 3 -8.87 -15.00 -8.74
N ASP A 4 -9.03 -14.90 -7.42
CA ASP A 4 -9.99 -13.96 -6.81
C ASP A 4 -9.54 -12.51 -7.02
N LEU A 5 -8.22 -12.26 -6.93
CA LEU A 5 -7.64 -10.95 -7.22
C LEU A 5 -7.81 -10.57 -8.71
N LEU A 6 -7.64 -11.52 -9.63
CA LEU A 6 -7.86 -11.30 -11.05
C LEU A 6 -9.34 -11.06 -11.36
N PHE A 7 -10.25 -11.79 -10.72
CA PHE A 7 -11.69 -11.63 -10.87
C PHE A 7 -12.18 -10.27 -10.35
N ALA A 8 -11.68 -9.85 -9.18
CA ALA A 8 -11.94 -8.52 -8.64
C ALA A 8 -11.40 -7.41 -9.55
N CYS A 9 -10.18 -7.56 -10.09
CA CYS A 9 -9.62 -6.63 -11.07
C CYS A 9 -10.48 -6.54 -12.34
N ASN A 10 -10.96 -7.66 -12.88
CA ASN A 10 -11.77 -7.67 -14.11
C ASN A 10 -13.14 -7.00 -13.90
N MET A 11 -13.78 -7.23 -12.75
CA MET A 11 -15.05 -6.59 -12.39
C MET A 11 -14.89 -5.07 -12.15
N ALA A 12 -13.78 -4.65 -11.55
CA ALA A 12 -13.53 -3.24 -11.24
C ALA A 12 -13.26 -2.37 -12.48
N VAL A 13 -12.78 -2.94 -13.59
CA VAL A 13 -12.63 -2.19 -14.85
C VAL A 13 -13.98 -1.82 -15.46
N VAL A 14 -15.03 -2.62 -15.26
CA VAL A 14 -16.31 -2.46 -15.96
C VAL A 14 -17.25 -1.45 -15.28
N SER A 15 -17.04 -1.08 -14.00
CA SER A 15 -18.12 -0.46 -13.22
C SER A 15 -17.71 0.66 -12.25
N TYR A 16 -16.76 1.54 -12.63
CA TYR A 16 -16.26 2.66 -11.80
C TYR A 16 -17.33 3.36 -10.92
N PHE A 17 -18.49 3.70 -11.49
CA PHE A 17 -19.60 4.33 -10.76
C PHE A 17 -20.24 3.42 -9.70
N GLN A 18 -20.47 2.15 -10.02
CA GLN A 18 -21.01 1.18 -9.07
C GLN A 18 -20.00 0.91 -7.94
N ALA A 19 -18.69 0.92 -8.25
CA ALA A 19 -17.65 0.71 -7.26
C ALA A 19 -17.59 1.86 -6.23
N GLU A 20 -17.71 3.13 -6.64
CA GLU A 20 -17.69 4.27 -5.72
C GLU A 20 -18.90 4.26 -4.76
N GLU A 21 -20.09 3.94 -5.26
CA GLU A 21 -21.30 3.86 -4.44
C GLU A 21 -21.25 2.68 -3.45
N LEU A 22 -20.67 1.55 -3.88
CA LEU A 22 -20.41 0.41 -3.00
C LEU A 22 -19.38 0.76 -1.92
N MET A 23 -18.31 1.49 -2.26
CA MET A 23 -17.31 1.93 -1.28
C MET A 23 -17.93 2.80 -0.18
N LYS A 24 -18.75 3.79 -0.56
CA LYS A 24 -19.45 4.65 0.43
C LYS A 24 -20.37 3.85 1.36
N LYS A 25 -21.03 2.80 0.84
CA LYS A 25 -21.88 1.92 1.65
C LYS A 25 -21.05 1.09 2.63
N VAL A 26 -19.93 0.52 2.17
CA VAL A 26 -19.03 -0.28 3.04
C VAL A 26 -18.37 0.59 4.11
N GLU A 27 -17.89 1.78 3.77
CA GLU A 27 -17.29 2.71 4.75
C GLU A 27 -18.31 3.10 5.84
N ASN A 28 -19.57 3.37 5.48
CA ASN A 28 -20.62 3.70 6.43
C ASN A 28 -21.08 2.49 7.28
N ASP A 29 -21.20 1.31 6.68
CA ASP A 29 -21.62 0.09 7.40
C ASP A 29 -20.56 -0.36 8.40
N GLU A 30 -19.27 -0.13 8.11
CA GLU A 30 -18.16 -0.47 9.01
C GLU A 30 -18.03 0.50 10.19
N GLU A 31 -18.36 1.79 10.04
CA GLU A 31 -18.50 2.71 11.19
C GLU A 31 -19.57 2.21 12.18
N ILE A 32 -20.62 1.54 11.69
CA ILE A 32 -21.71 0.98 12.50
C ILE A 32 -21.30 -0.37 13.14
N GLN A 33 -20.51 -1.19 12.43
CA GLN A 33 -20.09 -2.52 12.91
C GLN A 33 -19.00 -2.47 13.99
N TYR A 34 -18.48 -1.29 14.34
CA TYR A 34 -17.52 -1.08 15.44
C TYR A 34 -18.06 -1.52 16.83
N ILE A 35 -19.34 -1.88 16.93
CA ILE A 35 -19.98 -2.30 18.18
C ILE A 35 -19.88 -3.83 18.43
N ASP A 36 -19.53 -4.67 17.44
CA ASP A 36 -19.57 -6.14 17.63
C ASP A 36 -18.23 -6.85 17.39
N GLU A 37 -17.68 -7.38 18.51
CA GLU A 37 -16.66 -8.43 18.65
C GLU A 37 -15.43 -8.45 17.71
N LYS A 38 -14.36 -7.75 18.12
CA LYS A 38 -12.91 -8.14 18.16
C LYS A 38 -12.27 -9.03 17.07
N LYS A 39 -12.89 -9.28 15.92
CA LYS A 39 -12.27 -9.98 14.80
C LYS A 39 -11.65 -8.90 13.92
N LYS A 40 -10.36 -8.61 14.13
CA LYS A 40 -9.57 -7.68 13.30
C LYS A 40 -9.76 -8.04 11.82
N SER A 41 -10.68 -7.39 11.13
CA SER A 41 -10.95 -7.65 9.74
C SER A 41 -9.85 -6.99 8.91
N PHE A 42 -9.18 -7.80 8.08
CA PHE A 42 -8.30 -7.29 7.02
C PHE A 42 -9.09 -6.90 5.77
N HIS A 43 -10.43 -6.97 5.80
CA HIS A 43 -11.29 -6.71 4.64
C HIS A 43 -11.05 -5.31 4.06
N LEU A 44 -11.17 -4.26 4.87
CA LEU A 44 -10.91 -2.88 4.44
C LEU A 44 -9.47 -2.67 3.96
N CYS A 45 -8.49 -3.26 4.65
CA CYS A 45 -7.08 -3.23 4.25
C CYS A 45 -6.88 -3.83 2.84
N ILE A 46 -7.42 -5.04 2.60
CA ILE A 46 -7.32 -5.73 1.31
C ILE A 46 -8.03 -4.91 0.23
N ILE A 47 -9.25 -4.44 0.49
CA ILE A 47 -10.01 -3.61 -0.46
C ILE A 47 -9.21 -2.36 -0.83
N ASN A 48 -8.63 -1.66 0.14
CA ASN A 48 -7.81 -0.48 -0.08
C ASN A 48 -6.53 -0.77 -0.88
N LEU A 49 -5.84 -1.89 -0.60
CA LEU A 49 -4.68 -2.30 -1.39
C LEU A 49 -5.05 -2.64 -2.83
N VAL A 50 -6.17 -3.32 -3.04
CA VAL A 50 -6.66 -3.68 -4.38
C VAL A 50 -7.01 -2.42 -5.17
N ILE A 51 -7.79 -1.51 -4.59
CA ILE A 51 -8.17 -0.24 -5.22
C ILE A 51 -6.91 0.60 -5.49
N GLY A 52 -6.03 0.74 -4.50
CA GLY A 52 -4.79 1.49 -4.63
C GLY A 52 -3.93 0.99 -5.78
N THR A 53 -3.72 -0.33 -5.85
CA THR A 53 -2.98 -0.97 -6.94
C THR A 53 -3.63 -0.73 -8.30
N LEU A 54 -4.97 -0.83 -8.38
CA LEU A 54 -5.73 -0.62 -9.60
C LEU A 54 -5.63 0.82 -10.12
N TYR A 55 -5.67 1.83 -9.25
CA TYR A 55 -5.57 3.22 -9.67
C TYR A 55 -4.14 3.62 -10.04
N CYS A 56 -3.14 3.12 -9.31
CA CYS A 56 -1.74 3.29 -9.66
C CYS A 56 -1.43 2.67 -11.03
N SER A 57 -1.97 1.49 -11.36
CA SER A 57 -1.75 0.86 -12.67
C SER A 57 -2.38 1.62 -13.85
N LYS A 58 -3.39 2.45 -13.57
CA LYS A 58 -4.01 3.36 -14.54
C LYS A 58 -3.36 4.75 -14.60
N GLY A 59 -2.29 4.98 -13.84
CA GLY A 59 -1.60 6.27 -13.76
C GLY A 59 -2.26 7.30 -12.84
N ASN A 60 -3.36 6.96 -12.17
CA ASN A 60 -3.99 7.83 -11.17
C ASN A 60 -3.35 7.59 -9.80
N TYR A 61 -2.12 8.09 -9.64
CA TYR A 61 -1.32 7.90 -8.43
C TYR A 61 -1.86 8.67 -7.24
N GLU A 62 -2.44 9.85 -7.41
CA GLU A 62 -2.92 10.63 -6.28
C GLU A 62 -3.99 9.88 -5.49
N PHE A 63 -5.03 9.39 -6.16
CA PHE A 63 -6.06 8.60 -5.49
C PHE A 63 -5.55 7.22 -5.08
N GLY A 64 -4.75 6.57 -5.95
CA GLY A 64 -4.22 5.24 -5.69
C GLY A 64 -3.36 5.18 -4.43
N ILE A 65 -2.42 6.12 -4.29
CA ILE A 65 -1.54 6.24 -3.13
C ILE A 65 -2.34 6.54 -1.86
N SER A 66 -3.31 7.47 -1.91
CA SER A 66 -4.15 7.75 -0.75
C SER A 66 -4.90 6.50 -0.24
N ARG A 67 -5.32 5.59 -1.13
CA ARG A 67 -5.90 4.30 -0.69
C ARG A 67 -4.85 3.35 -0.12
N VAL A 68 -3.65 3.29 -0.70
CA VAL A 68 -2.54 2.47 -0.15
C VAL A 68 -2.18 2.90 1.27
N ILE A 69 -2.07 4.20 1.53
CA ILE A 69 -1.76 4.75 2.86
C ILE A 69 -2.84 4.31 3.86
N LYS A 70 -4.12 4.58 3.53
CA LYS A 70 -5.26 4.17 4.36
C LYS A 70 -5.35 2.66 4.60
N ALA A 71 -4.82 1.83 3.71
CA ALA A 71 -4.84 0.38 3.88
C ALA A 71 -4.00 -0.10 5.07
N LEU A 72 -2.97 0.66 5.44
CA LEU A 72 -1.98 0.28 6.43
C LEU A 72 -2.22 0.96 7.79
N GLU A 73 -3.27 1.74 7.93
CA GLU A 73 -3.66 2.34 9.21
C GLU A 73 -4.58 1.39 10.01
N PRO A 74 -4.32 1.18 11.32
CA PRO A 74 -3.13 1.59 12.06
C PRO A 74 -1.92 0.67 11.78
N PHE A 75 -0.73 1.27 11.70
CA PHE A 75 0.49 0.62 11.20
C PHE A 75 0.99 -0.53 12.08
N ASP A 76 0.76 -0.46 13.39
CA ASP A 76 1.12 -1.50 14.35
C ASP A 76 0.31 -2.79 14.18
N GLU A 77 -0.84 -2.72 13.50
CA GLU A 77 -1.70 -3.89 13.27
C GLU A 77 -1.72 -4.36 11.81
N LYS A 78 -1.65 -3.42 10.84
CA LYS A 78 -1.87 -3.72 9.42
C LYS A 78 -0.58 -3.84 8.62
N LEU A 79 0.53 -3.26 9.08
CA LEU A 79 1.81 -3.40 8.42
C LEU A 79 2.35 -4.82 8.62
N GLY A 80 2.66 -5.49 7.52
CA GLY A 80 3.20 -6.85 7.48
C GLY A 80 3.90 -7.09 6.17
N THR A 81 4.54 -8.25 6.02
CA THR A 81 5.33 -8.58 4.82
C THR A 81 4.51 -8.47 3.53
N ASP A 82 3.29 -9.01 3.52
CA ASP A 82 2.41 -8.98 2.35
C ASP A 82 1.85 -7.58 2.07
N THR A 83 1.33 -6.89 3.09
CA THR A 83 0.76 -5.55 2.91
C THR A 83 1.83 -4.56 2.46
N TRP A 84 3.05 -4.67 3.00
CA TRP A 84 4.21 -3.93 2.52
C TRP A 84 4.57 -4.28 1.08
N TYR A 85 4.59 -5.57 0.72
CA TYR A 85 4.91 -6.02 -0.63
C TYR A 85 4.01 -5.37 -1.69
N TYR A 86 2.70 -5.27 -1.45
CA TYR A 86 1.78 -4.58 -2.36
C TYR A 86 1.93 -3.06 -2.33
N SER A 87 2.09 -2.48 -1.13
CA SER A 87 2.22 -1.03 -0.95
C SER A 87 3.46 -0.47 -1.62
N LYS A 88 4.62 -1.10 -1.39
CA LYS A 88 5.91 -0.65 -1.93
C LYS A 88 5.93 -0.64 -3.45
N ARG A 89 5.23 -1.57 -4.12
CA ARG A 89 5.16 -1.58 -5.60
C ARG A 89 4.42 -0.36 -6.14
N CYS A 90 3.37 0.08 -5.47
CA CYS A 90 2.66 1.31 -5.86
C CYS A 90 3.58 2.53 -5.74
N LEU A 91 4.30 2.64 -4.63
CA LEU A 91 5.26 3.73 -4.39
C LEU A 91 6.44 3.71 -5.37
N VAL A 92 7.05 2.55 -5.61
CA VAL A 92 8.12 2.40 -6.60
C VAL A 92 7.65 2.81 -7.99
N SER A 93 6.45 2.37 -8.39
CA SER A 93 5.88 2.75 -9.67
C SER A 93 5.62 4.25 -9.78
N ALA A 94 5.16 4.90 -8.70
CA ALA A 94 4.98 6.35 -8.66
C ALA A 94 6.32 7.09 -8.82
N ILE A 95 7.33 6.70 -8.03
CA ILE A 95 8.68 7.29 -8.08
C ILE A 95 9.30 7.13 -9.48
N GLU A 96 9.15 5.96 -10.10
CA GLU A 96 9.65 5.71 -11.47
C GLU A 96 8.98 6.62 -12.51
N ASN A 97 7.67 6.85 -12.41
CA ASN A 97 6.98 7.71 -13.36
C ASN A 97 7.23 9.20 -13.12
N LEU A 98 7.46 9.60 -11.86
CA LEU A 98 7.90 10.96 -11.52
C LEU A 98 9.30 11.24 -12.07
N SER A 99 10.25 10.32 -11.90
CA SER A 99 11.63 10.50 -12.37
C SER A 99 11.75 10.54 -13.90
N LYS A 100 10.78 9.95 -14.61
CA LYS A 100 10.65 10.02 -16.07
C LYS A 100 9.85 11.23 -16.56
N HIS A 101 9.35 12.08 -15.65
CA HIS A 101 8.44 13.20 -15.95
C HIS A 101 7.18 12.77 -16.71
N ILE A 102 6.75 11.52 -16.58
CA ILE A 102 5.54 10.99 -17.22
C ILE A 102 4.29 11.48 -16.47
N ILE A 103 4.42 11.63 -15.15
CA ILE A 103 3.36 12.10 -14.27
C ILE A 103 3.84 13.30 -13.45
N SER A 104 2.86 14.02 -12.91
CA SER A 104 3.04 14.99 -11.83
C SER A 104 2.00 14.66 -10.76
N ILE A 105 2.40 14.75 -9.49
CA ILE A 105 1.52 14.58 -8.33
C ILE A 105 1.61 15.83 -7.46
N ARG A 106 0.53 16.19 -6.78
CA ARG A 106 0.51 17.30 -5.83
C ARG A 106 1.50 17.10 -4.68
N ASP A 107 2.11 18.21 -4.24
CA ASP A 107 3.01 18.25 -3.08
C ASP A 107 2.39 17.61 -1.82
N SER A 108 1.09 17.83 -1.60
CA SER A 108 0.38 17.20 -0.47
C SER A 108 0.47 15.67 -0.50
N ILE A 109 0.43 15.06 -1.68
CA ILE A 109 0.53 13.61 -1.83
C ILE A 109 1.98 13.14 -1.62
N ILE A 110 2.96 13.97 -1.99
CA ILE A 110 4.37 13.71 -1.69
C ILE A 110 4.60 13.73 -0.18
N ASP A 111 4.06 14.73 0.52
CA ASP A 111 4.15 14.83 1.98
C ASP A 111 3.49 13.63 2.67
N ASP A 112 2.30 13.22 2.20
CA ASP A 112 1.62 12.02 2.67
C ASP A 112 2.47 10.76 2.46
N CYS A 113 3.15 10.63 1.31
CA CYS A 113 4.07 9.52 1.04
C CYS A 113 5.27 9.52 2.00
N LEU A 114 5.87 10.69 2.23
CA LEU A 114 7.02 10.85 3.11
C LEU A 114 6.64 10.47 4.55
N HIS A 115 5.48 10.92 5.01
CA HIS A 115 4.96 10.58 6.32
C HIS A 115 4.63 9.08 6.43
N PHE A 116 3.97 8.51 5.42
CA PHE A 116 3.70 7.07 5.35
C PHE A 116 4.98 6.23 5.45
N LEU A 117 6.04 6.61 4.70
CA LEU A 117 7.31 5.90 4.73
C LEU A 117 8.02 6.02 6.08
N GLU A 118 7.88 7.16 6.76
CA GLU A 118 8.36 7.34 8.14
C GLU A 118 7.60 6.43 9.12
N GLN A 119 6.28 6.29 8.99
CA GLN A 119 5.52 5.34 9.81
C GLN A 119 5.97 3.89 9.53
N CYS A 120 6.13 3.51 8.26
CA CYS A 120 6.66 2.19 7.91
C CYS A 120 8.08 1.95 8.44
N GLU A 121 8.92 2.99 8.51
CA GLU A 121 10.24 2.92 9.14
C GLU A 121 10.14 2.65 10.67
N ILE A 122 9.20 3.28 11.35
CA ILE A 122 9.03 3.13 12.81
C ILE A 122 8.47 1.74 13.16
N PHE A 123 7.40 1.32 12.49
CA PHE A 123 6.68 0.08 12.80
C PHE A 123 7.27 -1.16 12.09
N GLY A 124 8.06 -0.96 11.03
CA GLY A 124 8.63 -2.02 10.20
C GLY A 124 9.93 -2.65 10.72
N LYS A 125 10.31 -2.40 11.98
CA LYS A 125 11.63 -2.83 12.53
C LYS A 125 11.79 -4.33 12.60
N GLN A 126 10.72 -5.04 12.94
CA GLN A 126 10.71 -6.50 13.10
C GLN A 126 9.98 -7.21 11.96
N ILE A 127 9.67 -6.49 10.88
CA ILE A 127 8.89 -7.03 9.77
C ILE A 127 9.85 -7.36 8.62
N PRO A 128 10.02 -8.65 8.28
CA PRO A 128 10.84 -9.04 7.13
C PRO A 128 10.11 -8.69 5.82
N THR A 129 10.87 -8.43 4.76
CA THR A 129 10.31 -8.11 3.42
C THR A 129 10.31 -9.31 2.47
N VAL A 130 10.94 -10.42 2.88
CA VAL A 130 11.01 -11.68 2.16
C VAL A 130 10.44 -12.77 3.07
N ILE A 131 9.50 -13.56 2.54
CA ILE A 131 9.06 -14.78 3.20
C ILE A 131 10.12 -15.85 2.89
N ASN A 132 10.92 -16.22 3.88
CA ASN A 132 11.90 -17.29 3.74
C ASN A 132 11.16 -18.59 3.39
N GLY A 133 11.30 -19.06 2.15
CA GLY A 133 10.79 -20.37 1.75
C GLY A 133 11.51 -21.50 2.48
N PRO A 134 10.95 -22.73 2.52
CA PRO A 134 11.51 -23.85 3.27
C PRO A 134 12.95 -24.26 2.88
N LEU A 135 13.48 -23.74 1.78
CA LEU A 135 14.83 -24.01 1.27
C LEU A 135 15.84 -22.89 1.58
N MET A 136 15.43 -21.78 2.21
CA MET A 136 16.32 -20.66 2.53
C MET A 136 16.98 -20.83 3.90
N ASP A 137 18.28 -20.54 4.00
CA ASP A 137 19.03 -20.59 5.27
C ASP A 137 18.49 -19.50 6.21
N PRO A 138 17.94 -19.85 7.40
CA PRO A 138 17.48 -18.87 8.39
C PRO A 138 18.57 -17.87 8.83
N ARG A 139 19.85 -18.23 8.66
CA ARG A 139 21.00 -17.38 8.99
C ARG A 139 21.23 -16.26 7.96
N LEU A 140 20.51 -16.28 6.84
CA LEU A 140 20.56 -15.23 5.82
C LEU A 140 19.47 -14.15 6.06
N GLU A 141 19.15 -13.86 7.32
CA GLU A 141 18.44 -12.62 7.65
C GLU A 141 19.36 -11.43 7.39
N ASN A 142 19.34 -10.94 6.16
CA ASN A 142 20.06 -9.74 5.78
C ASN A 142 19.34 -8.54 6.41
N ALA A 143 20.06 -7.65 7.11
CA ALA A 143 19.48 -6.42 7.66
C ALA A 143 18.76 -5.55 6.59
N LYS A 144 19.11 -5.74 5.31
CA LYS A 144 18.46 -5.13 4.15
C LYS A 144 17.08 -5.70 3.80
N SER A 145 16.68 -6.80 4.42
CA SER A 145 15.40 -7.50 4.18
C SER A 145 14.33 -7.12 5.22
N THR A 146 14.35 -5.87 5.70
CA THR A 146 13.37 -5.33 6.67
C THR A 146 12.57 -4.21 6.05
N VAL A 147 11.30 -4.08 6.47
CA VAL A 147 10.42 -3.00 6.00
C VAL A 147 11.04 -1.64 6.32
N THR A 148 11.68 -1.51 7.47
CA THR A 148 12.44 -0.31 7.88
C THR A 148 13.47 0.10 6.84
N TYR A 149 14.30 -0.84 6.40
CA TYR A 149 15.35 -0.56 5.43
C TYR A 149 14.77 -0.14 4.07
N GLU A 150 13.76 -0.87 3.58
CA GLU A 150 13.13 -0.54 2.30
C GLU A 150 12.38 0.80 2.36
N ALA A 151 11.70 1.11 3.47
CA ALA A 151 11.01 2.38 3.66
C ALA A 151 11.97 3.58 3.62
N ARG A 152 13.12 3.48 4.32
CA ARG A 152 14.19 4.49 4.27
C ARG A 152 14.73 4.71 2.86
N LEU A 153 14.94 3.61 2.12
CA LEU A 153 15.42 3.68 0.75
C LEU A 153 14.41 4.38 -0.17
N LEU A 154 13.14 4.00 -0.10
CA LEU A 154 12.09 4.64 -0.88
C LEU A 154 11.91 6.11 -0.52
N ARG A 155 12.05 6.47 0.75
CA ARG A 155 11.97 7.86 1.22
C ARG A 155 13.11 8.70 0.65
N ALA A 156 14.33 8.16 0.63
CA ALA A 156 15.47 8.81 0.02
C ALA A 156 15.27 9.01 -1.50
N LEU A 157 14.80 7.99 -2.21
CA LEU A 157 14.52 8.08 -3.65
C LEU A 157 13.42 9.10 -3.97
N LEU A 158 12.35 9.15 -3.17
CA LEU A 158 11.28 10.13 -3.36
C LEU A 158 11.79 11.56 -3.18
N LEU A 159 12.60 11.81 -2.14
CA LEU A 159 13.23 13.13 -1.93
C LEU A 159 14.17 13.52 -3.07
N GLU A 160 14.93 12.57 -3.63
CA GLU A 160 15.83 12.83 -4.76
C GLU A 160 15.05 13.25 -6.01
N VAL A 161 13.93 12.60 -6.29
CA VAL A 161 13.11 12.90 -7.47
C VAL A 161 12.34 14.22 -7.33
N VAL A 162 11.92 14.59 -6.13
CA VAL A 162 11.12 15.82 -5.89
C VAL A 162 12.00 17.07 -5.81
N ASN A 163 13.26 16.94 -5.36
CA ASN A 163 14.20 18.07 -5.28
C ASN A 163 14.93 18.35 -6.61
N TYR A 164 14.57 17.66 -7.70
CA TYR A 164 15.11 17.89 -9.04
C TYR A 164 14.22 18.81 -9.86
#